data_AF-A0A9D6QLK2-F1
#
_entry.id   AF-A0A9D6QLK2-F1
#
_cell.length_a   1.000
_cell.length_b   1.000
_cell.length_c   1.000
_cell.angle_alpha   90.00
_cell.angle_beta   90.00
_cell.angle_gamma   90.00
#
_symmetry.space_group_name_H-M   'P 1'
#
loop_
_entity.id
_entity.type
_entity.pdbx_description
1 polymer ?
#
loop_
_entity_poly.entity_id
_entity_poly.type
_entity_poly.pdbx_seq_one_letter_code
_entity_poly.pdbx_strand_id
1 'polypeptide(L)'
;MLNTLVSLSLAVAVEGKGHGACRGDAEKLCKGVEPGGGQLVKCLKDHEADLSEGCKIQSSKIKEKFREKREERRESRKAAPGKSAPRPADVPETDTD
;
A
#
# COMPACT_ATOMS: atom_id res chain seq x y z
N MET A 1 -16.57 -49.02 3.16
CA MET A 1 -17.75 -48.21 3.53
C MET A 1 -17.24 -46.80 3.86
N LEU A 2 -16.76 -46.07 2.84
CA LEU A 2 -17.42 -44.89 2.28
C LEU A 2 -17.73 -43.81 3.32
N ASN A 3 -16.91 -42.76 3.37
CA ASN A 3 -17.42 -41.39 3.50
C ASN A 3 -16.39 -40.36 2.97
N THR A 4 -16.47 -40.15 1.67
CA THR A 4 -15.88 -39.07 0.89
C THR A 4 -16.84 -37.87 0.84
N LEU A 5 -16.85 -36.99 1.85
CA LEU A 5 -17.56 -35.69 1.85
C LEU A 5 -16.90 -34.86 2.97
N VAL A 6 -16.16 -33.77 2.80
CA VAL A 6 -16.27 -32.65 1.87
C VAL A 6 -14.85 -32.09 1.72
N SER A 7 -14.28 -32.19 0.52
CA SER A 7 -13.17 -31.35 0.10
C SER A 7 -13.64 -29.90 0.13
N LEU A 8 -13.48 -29.23 1.27
CA LEU A 8 -13.73 -27.81 1.39
C LEU A 8 -12.55 -27.06 0.79
N SER A 9 -12.41 -27.20 -0.53
CA SER A 9 -11.64 -26.27 -1.35
C SER A 9 -12.41 -24.95 -1.41
N LEU A 10 -12.41 -24.22 -0.30
CA LEU A 10 -12.76 -22.80 -0.32
C LEU A 10 -11.54 -22.08 -0.90
N ALA A 11 -11.40 -22.11 -2.22
CA ALA A 11 -10.57 -21.16 -2.94
C ALA A 11 -11.27 -19.80 -2.85
N VAL A 12 -11.10 -19.10 -1.73
CA VAL A 12 -11.38 -17.67 -1.66
C VAL A 12 -10.40 -17.00 -2.62
N ALA A 13 -10.98 -16.31 -3.60
CA ALA A 13 -10.26 -15.62 -4.66
C ALA A 13 -9.16 -14.73 -4.07
N VAL A 14 -7.98 -14.78 -4.68
CA VAL A 14 -6.88 -13.88 -4.40
C VAL A 14 -7.33 -12.44 -4.64
N GLU A 15 -7.73 -11.75 -3.58
CA GLU A 15 -7.91 -10.31 -3.58
C GLU A 15 -6.54 -9.68 -3.87
N GLY A 16 -6.33 -9.37 -5.14
CA GLY A 16 -5.20 -8.58 -5.60
C GLY A 16 -5.17 -7.27 -4.83
N LYS A 17 -4.23 -7.16 -3.89
CA LYS A 17 -3.92 -5.92 -3.15
C LYS A 17 -3.30 -4.89 -4.10
N GLY A 18 -4.09 -4.41 -5.06
CA GLY A 18 -3.78 -3.27 -5.91
C GLY A 18 -4.85 -2.22 -5.65
N HIS A 19 -4.57 -1.29 -4.75
CA HIS A 19 -5.38 -0.09 -4.48
C HIS A 19 -6.81 -0.29 -3.94
N GLY A 20 -7.30 -1.53 -3.77
CA GLY A 20 -8.55 -1.82 -3.06
C GLY A 20 -9.71 -0.91 -3.48
N ALA A 21 -10.32 -0.22 -2.52
CA ALA A 21 -11.42 0.73 -2.75
C ALA A 21 -11.05 1.94 -3.63
N CYS A 22 -9.76 2.24 -3.80
CA CYS A 22 -9.27 3.34 -4.64
C CYS A 22 -9.05 2.96 -6.11
N ARG A 23 -9.26 1.68 -6.49
CA ARG A 23 -9.00 1.24 -7.86
C ARG A 23 -9.83 1.99 -8.90
N GLY A 24 -11.13 2.16 -8.65
CA GLY A 24 -12.02 2.88 -9.58
C GLY A 24 -11.69 4.36 -9.69
N ASP A 25 -11.20 4.98 -8.61
CA ASP A 25 -10.74 6.38 -8.63
C ASP A 25 -9.42 6.49 -9.38
N ALA A 26 -8.49 5.55 -9.19
CA ALA A 26 -7.22 5.52 -9.91
C ALA A 26 -7.42 5.35 -11.42
N GLU A 27 -8.35 4.50 -11.85
CA GLU A 27 -8.69 4.30 -13.26
C GLU A 27 -9.33 5.54 -13.90
N LYS A 28 -9.98 6.41 -13.11
CA LYS A 28 -10.64 7.62 -13.61
C LYS A 28 -9.73 8.84 -13.58
N LEU A 29 -9.06 9.07 -12.46
CA LEU A 29 -8.31 10.28 -12.13
C LEU A 29 -6.83 10.16 -12.50
N CYS A 30 -6.26 8.96 -12.42
CA CYS A 30 -4.83 8.70 -12.57
C CYS A 30 -4.50 7.87 -13.82
N LYS A 31 -5.25 8.07 -14.92
CA LYS A 31 -5.00 7.38 -16.19
C LYS A 31 -3.58 7.66 -16.68
N GLY A 32 -2.85 6.60 -17.03
CA GLY A 32 -1.47 6.70 -17.52
C GLY A 32 -0.40 6.82 -16.43
N VAL A 33 -0.77 6.79 -15.14
CA VAL A 33 0.20 6.69 -14.06
C VAL A 33 0.70 5.24 -13.95
N GLU A 34 1.99 5.04 -14.16
CA GLU A 34 2.64 3.73 -14.05
C GLU A 34 2.51 3.16 -12.62
N PRO A 35 2.08 1.88 -12.49
CA PRO A 35 2.03 1.22 -11.19
C PRO A 35 3.43 0.97 -10.65
N GLY A 36 3.65 1.30 -9.37
CA GLY A 36 4.95 1.15 -8.71
C GLY A 36 5.51 2.48 -8.19
N GLY A 37 6.56 2.40 -7.37
CA GLY A 37 7.26 3.57 -6.82
C GLY A 37 6.42 4.54 -5.96
N GLY A 38 5.14 4.23 -5.71
CA GLY A 38 4.22 5.14 -5.03
C GLY A 38 3.62 6.23 -5.91
N GLN A 39 3.81 6.20 -7.24
CA GLN A 39 3.30 7.23 -8.14
C GLN A 39 1.77 7.32 -8.14
N LEU A 40 1.10 6.16 -8.12
CA LEU A 40 -0.36 6.12 -8.05
C LEU A 40 -0.90 6.69 -6.74
N VAL A 41 -0.19 6.47 -5.63
CA VAL A 41 -0.55 7.05 -4.32
C VAL A 41 -0.36 8.57 -4.34
N LYS A 42 0.69 9.07 -5.00
CA LYS A 42 0.89 10.51 -5.17
C LYS A 42 -0.27 11.12 -5.98
N CYS A 43 -0.59 10.55 -7.13
CA CYS A 43 -1.70 11.04 -7.94
C CYS A 43 -3.04 11.03 -7.18
N LEU A 44 -3.37 9.93 -6.49
CA LEU A 44 -4.58 9.85 -5.67
C LEU A 44 -4.60 10.89 -4.55
N LYS A 45 -3.44 11.27 -4.01
CA LYS A 45 -3.32 12.31 -2.99
C LYS A 45 -3.54 13.71 -3.57
N ASP A 46 -3.02 13.97 -4.77
CA ASP A 46 -3.22 15.25 -5.45
C ASP A 46 -4.71 15.44 -5.83
N HIS A 47 -5.45 14.35 -6.01
CA HIS A 47 -6.90 14.32 -6.23
C HIS A 47 -7.74 13.98 -5.00
N GLU A 48 -7.23 14.18 -3.77
CA GLU A 48 -7.91 13.70 -2.55
C GLU A 48 -9.35 14.22 -2.39
N ALA A 49 -9.62 15.42 -2.90
CA ALA A 49 -10.95 16.04 -2.88
C ALA A 49 -11.96 15.27 -3.77
N ASP A 50 -11.49 14.81 -4.93
CA ASP A 50 -12.29 14.14 -5.97
C ASP A 50 -12.45 12.63 -5.74
N LEU A 51 -11.76 12.07 -4.75
CA LEU A 51 -11.86 10.65 -4.41
C LEU A 51 -13.27 10.27 -3.94
N SER A 52 -13.68 9.05 -4.29
CA SER A 52 -14.88 8.45 -3.73
C SER A 52 -14.76 8.28 -2.21
N GLU A 53 -15.91 8.29 -1.52
CA GLU A 53 -15.99 8.00 -0.09
C GLU A 53 -15.31 6.67 0.27
N GLY A 54 -15.48 5.64 -0.58
CA GLY A 54 -14.84 4.34 -0.39
C GLY A 54 -13.31 4.44 -0.34
N CYS A 55 -12.72 5.21 -1.24
CA CYS A 55 -11.27 5.43 -1.25
C CYS A 55 -10.80 6.30 -0.08
N LYS A 56 -11.55 7.36 0.28
CA LYS A 56 -11.25 8.20 1.44
C LYS A 56 -11.18 7.39 2.74
N ILE A 57 -12.21 6.58 3.00
CA ILE A 57 -12.27 5.69 4.17
C ILE A 57 -11.10 4.70 4.16
N GLN A 58 -10.81 4.08 3.01
CA GLN A 58 -9.70 3.14 2.87
C GLN A 58 -8.35 3.81 3.13
N SER A 59 -8.14 5.03 2.62
CA SER A 59 -6.90 5.78 2.83
C SER A 59 -6.64 6.07 4.31
N SER A 60 -7.68 6.37 5.09
CA SER A 60 -7.60 6.58 6.54
C SER A 60 -7.22 5.31 7.28
N LYS A 61 -7.84 4.17 6.93
CA LYS A 61 -7.49 2.85 7.50
C LYS A 61 -6.04 2.47 7.19
N ILE A 62 -5.62 2.73 5.95
CA ILE A 62 -4.24 2.48 5.51
C ILE A 62 -3.26 3.37 6.29
N LYS A 63 -3.56 4.66 6.47
CA LYS A 63 -2.75 5.59 7.28
C LYS A 63 -2.59 5.10 8.72
N GLU A 64 -3.67 4.66 9.36
CA GLU A 64 -3.64 4.09 10.70
C GLU A 64 -2.79 2.82 10.77
N LYS A 65 -3.01 1.87 9.86
CA LYS A 65 -2.24 0.62 9.80
C LYS A 65 -0.77 0.85 9.56
N PHE A 66 -0.40 1.84 8.75
CA PHE A 66 1.00 2.23 8.59
C PHE A 66 1.59 2.87 9.83
N ARG A 67 0.81 3.60 10.64
CA ARG A 67 1.28 4.16 11.92
C ARG A 67 1.54 3.06 12.94
N GLU A 68 0.59 2.15 13.12
CA GLU A 68 0.74 0.95 13.97
C GLU A 68 2.00 0.15 13.57
N LYS A 69 2.11 -0.20 12.28
CA LYS A 69 3.26 -0.96 11.77
C LYS A 69 4.57 -0.21 11.84
N ARG A 70 4.54 1.13 11.82
CA ARG A 70 5.73 1.98 12.02
C ARG A 70 6.20 1.93 13.47
N GLU A 71 5.30 1.85 14.44
CA GLU A 71 5.64 1.67 15.86
C GLU A 71 6.21 0.28 16.12
N GLU A 72 5.58 -0.77 15.58
CA GLU A 72 6.11 -2.13 15.62
C GLU A 72 7.52 -2.20 15.01
N ARG A 73 7.69 -1.65 13.79
CA ARG A 73 9.00 -1.57 13.13
C ARG A 73 10.00 -0.73 13.93
N ARG A 74 9.55 0.30 14.66
CA ARG A 74 10.43 1.12 15.52
C ARG A 74 10.94 0.32 16.70
N GLU A 75 10.08 -0.51 17.30
CA GLU A 75 10.47 -1.43 18.38
C GLU A 75 11.43 -2.50 17.86
N SER A 76 11.14 -3.11 16.70
CA SER A 76 12.04 -4.06 16.05
C SER A 76 13.38 -3.43 15.63
N ARG A 77 13.42 -2.13 15.28
CA ARG A 77 14.66 -1.39 14.98
C ARG A 77 15.48 -1.06 16.22
N LYS A 78 14.85 -0.84 17.38
CA LYS A 78 15.55 -0.67 18.66
C LYS A 78 16.29 -1.95 19.07
N ALA A 79 15.76 -3.11 18.72
CA ALA A 79 16.39 -4.41 18.98
C ALA A 79 17.55 -4.76 18.00
N ALA A 80 17.71 -4.05 16.88
CA ALA A 80 18.73 -4.35 15.87
C ALA A 80 19.35 -3.07 15.25
N PRO A 81 20.42 -2.52 15.84
CA PRO A 81 21.16 -1.42 15.22
C PRO A 81 21.83 -1.90 13.91
N GLY A 82 21.63 -1.17 12.80
CA GLY A 82 22.43 -1.33 11.57
C GLY A 82 21.74 -1.80 10.27
N LYS A 83 20.45 -2.15 10.25
CA LYS A 83 19.76 -2.63 9.00
C LYS A 83 18.72 -1.67 8.44
N SER A 84 18.91 -0.39 8.71
CA SER A 84 18.00 0.65 8.24
C SER A 84 18.44 1.14 6.87
N ALA A 85 17.89 0.59 5.79
CA ALA A 85 18.04 1.23 4.47
C ALA A 85 17.53 2.69 4.56
N PRO A 86 18.33 3.69 4.15
CA PRO A 86 17.93 5.08 4.18
C PRO A 86 16.70 5.30 3.29
N ARG A 87 15.87 6.28 3.66
CA ARG A 87 14.78 6.74 2.78
C ARG A 87 15.44 7.42 1.58
N PRO A 88 14.97 7.25 0.34
CA PRO A 88 15.54 7.90 -0.85
C PRO A 88 15.44 9.45 -0.83
N ALA A 89 14.84 10.04 0.20
CA ALA A 89 14.76 11.50 0.38
C ALA A 89 16.01 12.12 1.07
N ASP A 90 17.08 11.33 1.27
CA ASP A 90 18.35 11.75 1.90
C ASP A 90 19.55 11.52 0.96
N VAL A 91 19.34 11.52 -0.36
CA VAL A 91 20.43 11.55 -1.33
C VAL A 91 20.75 13.02 -1.57
N PRO A 92 21.88 13.57 -1.08
CA PRO A 92 22.35 14.85 -1.57
C PRO A 92 22.63 14.67 -3.07
N GLU A 93 21.90 15.41 -3.91
CA GLU A 93 22.31 15.64 -5.30
C GLU A 93 23.72 16.26 -5.23
N THR A 94 24.73 15.46 -5.54
CA THR A 94 26.09 15.98 -5.74
C THR A 94 26.23 16.25 -7.22
N ASP A 95 26.12 17.54 -7.52
CA ASP A 95 26.45 18.22 -8.77
C ASP A 95 27.82 17.72 -9.26
N THR A 96 27.83 17.03 -10.40
CA THR A 96 29.06 16.61 -11.09
C THR A 96 29.18 17.45 -12.35
N ASP A 97 30.23 18.27 -12.39
CA ASP A 97 30.77 18.98 -13.57
C ASP A 97 31.38 17.98 -14.57
#